data_AF-A0A952RMY3-F1
#
_entry.id   AF-A0A952RMY3-F1
#
_cell.length_a   1.000
_cell.length_b   1.000
_cell.length_c   1.000
_cell.angle_alpha   90.00
_cell.angle_beta   90.00
_cell.angle_gamma   90.00
#
_symmetry.space_group_name_H-M   'P 1'
#
loop_
_entity.id
_entity.type
_entity.pdbx_description
1 polymer ?
#
loop_
_entity_poly.entity_id
_entity_poly.type
_entity_poly.pdbx_seq_one_letter_code
_entity_poly.pdbx_strand_id
1 'polypeptide(L)'
;MKRFFAFLSVALVVAAGCGSDDDDKPKVGNGVNNLRAACDIRQGWNRSAENCSICEAAVVSPRCECEALKAFSAACSNQDAAMKTSCDEGIRNCALGCIQDDCACLDGCYANAPPACRQAADARDGCVAEACTQFCN
;
A
#
# COMPACT_ATOMS: atom_id res chain seq x y z
N MET A 1 40.77 13.20 -48.65
CA MET A 1 41.49 12.43 -47.60
C MET A 1 41.43 13.23 -46.30
N LYS A 2 40.77 12.70 -45.26
CA LYS A 2 40.94 13.13 -43.86
C LYS A 2 40.41 12.00 -42.96
N ARG A 3 41.34 11.20 -42.46
CA ARG A 3 41.17 10.29 -41.31
C ARG A 3 41.22 11.16 -40.06
N PHE A 4 40.46 10.87 -39.00
CA PHE A 4 40.94 10.95 -37.61
C PHE A 4 39.92 10.32 -36.63
N PHE A 5 40.32 9.16 -36.13
CA PHE A 5 40.12 8.56 -34.80
C PHE A 5 38.71 8.46 -34.17
N ALA A 6 38.22 7.23 -34.18
CA ALA A 6 37.26 6.69 -33.24
C ALA A 6 37.89 6.60 -31.83
N PHE A 7 37.18 7.11 -30.82
CA PHE A 7 37.32 6.67 -29.43
C PHE A 7 35.96 6.16 -28.96
N LEU A 8 35.83 4.84 -29.04
CA LEU A 8 34.72 4.04 -28.54
C LEU A 8 34.84 3.99 -27.00
N SER A 9 34.04 4.79 -26.29
CA SER A 9 33.91 4.67 -24.84
C SER A 9 32.70 3.79 -24.54
N VAL A 10 32.93 2.48 -24.45
CA VAL A 10 31.95 1.50 -23.94
C VAL A 10 31.91 1.67 -22.43
N ALA A 11 31.01 2.53 -21.95
CA ALA A 11 30.61 2.54 -20.55
C ALA A 11 29.68 1.35 -20.32
N LEU A 12 30.26 0.21 -19.93
CA LEU A 12 29.53 -0.96 -19.48
C LEU A 12 28.98 -0.65 -18.07
N VAL A 13 27.83 0.02 -18.00
CA VAL A 13 27.06 0.09 -16.76
C VAL A 13 26.39 -1.26 -16.59
N VAL A 14 26.99 -2.10 -15.75
CA VAL A 14 26.33 -3.28 -15.19
C VAL A 14 25.25 -2.75 -14.26
N ALA A 15 24.09 -2.43 -14.83
CA ALA A 15 22.86 -2.39 -14.08
C ALA A 15 22.61 -3.82 -13.63
N ALA A 16 22.97 -4.12 -12.39
CA ALA A 16 22.51 -5.32 -11.71
C ALA A 16 20.99 -5.37 -11.90
N GLY A 17 20.53 -6.35 -12.67
CA GLY A 17 19.12 -6.57 -12.90
C GLY A 17 18.45 -6.82 -11.55
N CYS A 18 17.68 -5.84 -11.08
CA CYS A 18 16.54 -6.12 -10.23
C CYS A 18 15.59 -6.90 -11.12
N GLY A 19 15.34 -8.15 -10.74
CA GLY A 19 14.57 -9.11 -11.51
C GLY A 19 13.27 -8.50 -12.04
N SER A 20 13.03 -8.76 -13.31
CA SER A 20 11.69 -8.73 -13.87
C SER A 20 10.85 -9.72 -13.08
N ASP A 21 9.94 -9.24 -12.26
CA ASP A 21 8.72 -9.96 -11.93
C ASP A 21 7.63 -8.89 -11.76
N ASP A 22 6.64 -8.94 -12.64
CA ASP A 22 5.45 -8.09 -12.67
C ASP A 22 4.55 -8.24 -11.42
N ASP A 23 5.05 -8.90 -10.36
CA ASP A 23 4.37 -9.21 -9.10
C ASP A 23 4.57 -8.15 -8.00
N ASP A 24 5.57 -7.26 -8.14
CA ASP A 24 5.86 -6.17 -7.18
C ASP A 24 5.21 -4.84 -7.56
N LYS A 25 4.37 -4.83 -8.60
CA LYS A 25 3.51 -3.67 -8.85
C LYS A 25 2.39 -3.70 -7.80
N PRO A 26 2.12 -2.59 -7.10
CA PRO A 26 0.85 -2.46 -6.39
C PRO A 26 -0.23 -2.82 -7.40
N LYS A 27 -1.15 -3.70 -7.04
CA LYS A 27 -2.28 -4.02 -7.91
C LYS A 27 -2.99 -2.71 -8.26
N VAL A 28 -2.68 -2.16 -9.43
CA VAL A 28 -3.29 -0.94 -9.95
C VAL A 28 -4.65 -1.39 -10.47
N GLY A 29 -5.62 -1.46 -9.56
CA GLY A 29 -6.95 -1.98 -9.86
C GLY A 29 -7.79 -2.35 -8.65
N ASN A 30 -7.42 -1.92 -7.43
CA ASN A 30 -8.16 -2.27 -6.23
C ASN A 30 -9.56 -1.61 -6.28
N GLY A 31 -10.59 -2.43 -6.51
CA GLY A 31 -11.96 -2.02 -6.78
C GLY A 31 -12.65 -1.28 -5.63
N VAL A 32 -12.10 -1.35 -4.42
CA VAL A 32 -12.62 -0.69 -3.23
C VAL A 32 -11.94 0.67 -3.02
N ASN A 33 -12.10 1.64 -3.93
CA ASN A 33 -11.64 3.02 -3.71
C ASN A 33 -12.62 3.83 -2.84
N ASN A 34 -13.05 3.25 -1.73
CA ASN A 34 -14.00 3.86 -0.81
C ASN A 34 -13.72 3.34 0.60
N LEU A 35 -13.32 4.24 1.49
CA LEU A 35 -12.96 3.94 2.88
C LEU A 35 -14.12 3.27 3.64
N ARG A 36 -15.37 3.64 3.35
CA ARG A 36 -16.52 3.02 3.98
C ARG A 36 -16.68 1.57 3.53
N ALA A 37 -16.62 1.32 2.23
CA ALA A 37 -16.71 -0.03 1.69
C ALA A 37 -15.53 -0.92 2.17
N ALA A 38 -14.32 -0.36 2.25
CA ALA A 38 -13.16 -1.05 2.83
C ALA A 38 -13.41 -1.42 4.30
N CYS A 39 -14.00 -0.50 5.07
CA CYS A 39 -14.35 -0.76 6.46
C CYS A 39 -15.43 -1.84 6.61
N ASP A 40 -16.47 -1.82 5.77
CA ASP A 40 -17.53 -2.84 5.79
C ASP A 40 -16.97 -4.24 5.47
N ILE A 41 -15.98 -4.34 4.57
CA ILE A 41 -15.24 -5.60 4.33
C ILE A 41 -14.51 -6.06 5.60
N ARG A 42 -13.83 -5.14 6.30
CA ARG A 42 -13.10 -5.42 7.54
C ARG A 42 -13.99 -5.83 8.70
N GLN A 43 -15.28 -5.47 8.70
CA GLN A 43 -16.24 -5.97 9.69
C GLN A 43 -16.53 -7.46 9.53
N GLY A 44 -16.37 -8.01 8.32
CA GLY A 44 -16.56 -9.43 8.04
C GLY A 44 -15.34 -10.30 8.37
N TRP A 45 -14.22 -9.72 8.76
CA TRP A 45 -12.97 -10.45 8.97
C TRP A 45 -12.97 -11.27 10.25
N ASN A 46 -12.60 -12.54 10.11
CA ASN A 46 -12.12 -13.36 11.21
C ASN A 46 -10.68 -12.96 11.58
N ARG A 47 -10.54 -12.01 12.51
CA ARG A 47 -9.22 -11.57 13.03
C ARG A 47 -8.42 -12.63 13.77
N SER A 48 -9.03 -13.78 14.07
CA SER A 48 -8.34 -14.93 14.64
C SER A 48 -7.78 -15.88 13.57
N ALA A 49 -8.07 -15.62 12.28
CA ALA A 49 -7.53 -16.39 11.17
C ALA A 49 -5.99 -16.27 11.12
N GLU A 50 -5.36 -17.33 10.62
CA GLU A 50 -3.92 -17.39 10.48
C GLU A 50 -3.45 -16.27 9.55
N ASN A 51 -2.49 -15.47 10.01
CA ASN A 51 -1.89 -14.34 9.29
C ASN A 51 -2.77 -13.09 9.11
N CYS A 52 -4.01 -13.02 9.61
CA CYS A 52 -4.83 -11.81 9.44
C CYS A 52 -4.15 -10.56 10.05
N SER A 53 -3.80 -10.62 11.34
CA SER A 53 -3.10 -9.53 12.04
C SER A 53 -1.71 -9.24 11.47
N ILE A 54 -1.04 -10.26 10.93
CA ILE A 54 0.27 -10.12 10.31
C ILE A 54 0.14 -9.40 8.97
N CYS A 55 -0.90 -9.71 8.19
CA CYS A 55 -1.22 -9.02 6.95
C CYS A 55 -1.46 -7.53 7.21
N GLU A 56 -2.37 -7.19 8.12
CA GLU A 56 -2.68 -5.79 8.47
C GLU A 56 -1.41 -5.01 8.89
N ALA A 57 -0.49 -5.67 9.59
CA ALA A 57 0.73 -5.07 10.10
C ALA A 57 1.88 -4.95 9.09
N ALA A 58 1.84 -5.68 7.98
CA ALA A 58 2.90 -5.75 6.97
C ALA A 58 2.47 -5.19 5.60
N VAL A 59 1.17 -5.10 5.33
CA VAL A 59 0.67 -4.80 3.99
C VAL A 59 1.03 -3.38 3.52
N VAL A 60 1.19 -2.42 4.43
CA VAL A 60 1.60 -1.04 4.11
C VAL A 60 3.09 -0.77 4.28
N SER A 61 3.83 -1.64 4.98
CA SER A 61 5.24 -1.45 5.27
C SER A 61 5.97 -2.78 5.32
N PRO A 62 7.12 -2.90 4.64
CA PRO A 62 7.85 -4.16 4.63
C PRO A 62 8.28 -4.54 6.04
N ARG A 63 7.99 -5.78 6.42
CA ARG A 63 8.57 -6.43 7.60
C ARG A 63 9.72 -7.28 7.05
N CYS A 64 10.96 -6.83 7.26
CA CYS A 64 12.27 -7.43 6.90
C CYS A 64 12.21 -8.73 6.08
N GLU A 65 12.85 -8.80 4.89
CA GLU A 65 12.89 -9.93 3.92
C GLU A 65 12.46 -11.32 4.44
N CYS A 66 11.18 -11.45 4.76
CA CYS A 66 10.60 -12.65 5.34
C CYS A 66 9.83 -13.31 4.21
N GLU A 67 10.40 -14.39 3.68
CA GLU A 67 9.78 -15.21 2.63
C GLU A 67 8.31 -15.53 2.93
N ALA A 68 7.98 -15.81 4.20
CA ALA A 68 6.62 -16.10 4.64
C ALA A 68 5.62 -14.94 4.44
N LEU A 69 6.09 -13.70 4.30
CA LEU A 69 5.27 -12.50 4.16
C LEU A 69 5.25 -11.96 2.72
N LYS A 70 5.98 -12.60 1.80
CA LYS A 70 6.14 -12.13 0.40
C LYS A 70 4.80 -11.93 -0.30
N ALA A 71 3.77 -12.69 0.07
CA ALA A 71 2.44 -12.62 -0.54
C ALA A 71 1.68 -11.30 -0.28
N PHE A 72 2.06 -10.50 0.72
CA PHE A 72 1.33 -9.27 1.07
C PHE A 72 2.21 -8.13 1.62
N SER A 73 3.43 -8.40 2.06
CA SER A 73 4.33 -7.41 2.63
C SER A 73 4.55 -6.23 1.67
N ALA A 74 4.35 -5.01 2.17
CA ALA A 74 4.45 -3.75 1.43
C ALA A 74 3.56 -3.62 0.18
N ALA A 75 2.59 -4.51 -0.06
CA ALA A 75 1.75 -4.49 -1.25
C ALA A 75 0.94 -3.18 -1.43
N CYS A 76 0.67 -2.47 -0.32
CA CYS A 76 -0.05 -1.20 -0.28
C CYS A 76 0.84 0.00 0.10
N SER A 77 2.17 -0.16 0.05
CA SER A 77 3.13 0.88 0.46
C SER A 77 3.03 2.17 -0.35
N ASN A 78 2.76 2.08 -1.66
CA ASN A 78 2.60 3.25 -2.51
C ASN A 78 1.35 4.07 -2.15
N GLN A 79 0.24 3.41 -1.84
CA GLN A 79 -0.99 4.05 -1.39
C GLN A 79 -0.80 4.68 0.01
N ASP A 80 -0.07 4.00 0.89
CA ASP A 80 0.27 4.54 2.21
C ASP A 80 1.16 5.80 2.11
N ALA A 81 2.16 5.79 1.22
CA ALA A 81 3.01 6.95 0.94
C ALA A 81 2.21 8.14 0.34
N ALA A 82 1.28 7.85 -0.58
CA ALA A 82 0.38 8.86 -1.14
C ALA A 82 -0.50 9.48 -0.04
N MET A 83 -1.10 8.65 0.83
CA MET A 83 -1.90 9.14 1.95
C MET A 83 -1.08 10.01 2.91
N LYS A 84 0.15 9.62 3.25
CA LYS A 84 1.06 10.43 4.09
C LYS A 84 1.41 11.78 3.48
N THR A 85 1.40 11.88 2.16
CA THR A 85 1.67 13.13 1.45
C THR A 85 0.42 14.03 1.36
N SER A 86 -0.76 13.43 1.23
CA SER A 86 -2.03 14.15 1.01
C SER A 86 -2.79 14.49 2.29
N CYS A 87 -2.57 13.76 3.39
CA CYS A 87 -3.26 13.96 4.66
C CYS A 87 -2.35 14.60 5.71
N ASP A 88 -2.88 15.62 6.41
CA ASP A 88 -2.23 16.17 7.60
C ASP A 88 -2.05 15.13 8.71
N GLU A 89 -1.01 15.30 9.51
CA GLU A 89 -0.67 14.36 10.59
C GLU A 89 -1.82 14.19 11.60
N GLY A 90 -2.55 15.26 11.92
CA GLY A 90 -3.69 15.20 12.84
C GLY A 90 -4.81 14.26 12.37
N ILE A 91 -5.12 14.25 11.06
CA ILE A 91 -6.13 13.35 10.48
C ILE A 91 -5.64 11.90 10.55
N ARG A 92 -4.37 11.67 10.21
CA ARG A 92 -3.78 10.32 10.26
C ARG A 92 -3.72 9.79 11.70
N ASN A 93 -3.35 10.63 12.67
CA ASN A 93 -3.32 10.25 14.07
C ASN A 93 -4.72 9.96 14.63
N CYS A 94 -5.74 10.70 14.17
CA CYS A 94 -7.13 10.37 14.46
C CYS A 94 -7.47 8.97 13.94
N ALA A 95 -7.22 8.69 12.66
CA ALA A 95 -7.54 7.40 12.05
C ALA A 95 -6.76 6.23 12.68
N LEU A 96 -5.50 6.43 13.05
CA LEU A 96 -4.69 5.44 13.77
C LEU A 96 -5.23 5.10 15.16
N GLY A 97 -5.98 6.02 15.79
CA GLY A 97 -6.64 5.80 17.07
C GLY A 97 -7.96 5.02 16.96
N CYS A 98 -8.51 4.86 15.76
CA CYS A 98 -9.71 4.08 15.53
C CYS A 98 -9.42 2.59 15.50
N ILE A 99 -10.40 1.79 15.92
CA ILE A 99 -10.43 0.36 15.57
C ILE A 99 -10.69 0.28 14.07
N GLN A 100 -9.96 -0.58 13.34
CA GLN A 100 -9.96 -0.57 11.87
C GLN A 100 -11.32 -0.90 11.22
N ASP A 101 -12.24 -1.52 11.96
CA ASP A 101 -13.62 -1.81 11.54
C ASP A 101 -14.68 -0.91 12.22
N ASP A 102 -14.25 0.06 13.03
CA ASP A 102 -15.10 1.14 13.50
C ASP A 102 -15.23 2.22 12.40
N CYS A 103 -16.16 1.96 11.49
CA CYS A 103 -16.39 2.83 10.35
C CYS A 103 -16.89 4.21 10.77
N ALA A 104 -17.58 4.33 11.90
CA ALA A 104 -18.05 5.62 12.40
C ALA A 104 -16.87 6.49 12.89
N CYS A 105 -15.91 5.88 13.58
CA CYS A 105 -14.68 6.56 13.98
C CYS A 105 -13.88 7.03 12.76
N LEU A 106 -13.67 6.15 11.78
CA LEU A 106 -12.92 6.51 10.57
C LEU A 106 -13.62 7.60 9.76
N ASP A 107 -14.95 7.49 9.55
CA ASP A 107 -15.74 8.52 8.89
C ASP A 107 -15.62 9.88 9.61
N GLY A 108 -15.61 9.87 10.95
CA GLY A 108 -15.40 11.06 11.77
C GLY A 108 -14.03 11.72 11.56
N CYS A 109 -12.95 10.93 11.52
CA CYS A 109 -11.60 11.44 11.29
C CYS A 109 -11.44 12.09 9.90
N TYR A 110 -12.09 11.53 8.88
CA TYR A 110 -12.01 12.02 7.50
C TYR A 110 -13.14 12.98 7.11
N ALA A 111 -14.06 13.33 8.02
CA ALA A 111 -15.25 14.13 7.72
C ALA A 111 -14.92 15.50 7.11
N ASN A 112 -13.85 16.13 7.58
CA ASN A 112 -13.37 17.44 7.12
C ASN A 112 -12.02 17.37 6.40
N ALA A 113 -11.62 16.18 5.96
CA ALA A 113 -10.35 16.00 5.27
C ALA A 113 -10.37 16.71 3.90
N PRO A 114 -9.22 17.27 3.45
CA PRO A 114 -9.09 17.74 2.08
C PRO A 114 -9.44 16.64 1.07
N PRO A 115 -10.03 16.97 -0.11
CA PRO A 115 -10.41 15.95 -1.09
C PRO A 115 -9.27 15.00 -1.49
N ALA A 116 -8.05 15.52 -1.63
CA ALA A 116 -6.87 14.72 -1.94
C ALA A 116 -6.54 13.72 -0.81
N CYS A 117 -6.69 14.13 0.45
CA CYS A 117 -6.52 13.22 1.59
C CYS A 117 -7.57 12.13 1.56
N ARG A 118 -8.85 12.48 1.33
CA ARG A 118 -9.94 11.50 1.29
C ARG A 118 -9.70 10.46 0.19
N GLN A 119 -9.35 10.90 -1.02
CA GLN A 119 -9.05 10.02 -2.14
C GLN A 119 -7.86 9.08 -1.84
N ALA A 120 -6.80 9.60 -1.21
CA ALA A 120 -5.64 8.80 -0.86
C ALA A 120 -5.94 7.78 0.26
N ALA A 121 -6.75 8.17 1.25
CA ALA A 121 -7.24 7.27 2.30
C ALA A 121 -8.13 6.16 1.71
N ASP A 122 -9.09 6.52 0.84
CA ASP A 122 -9.94 5.58 0.14
C ASP A 122 -9.11 4.53 -0.63
N ALA A 123 -8.07 4.95 -1.34
CA ALA A 123 -7.18 4.05 -2.09
C ALA A 123 -6.33 3.15 -1.17
N ARG A 124 -5.82 3.69 -0.06
CA ARG A 124 -5.03 2.93 0.92
C ARG A 124 -5.88 1.87 1.60
N ASP A 125 -7.00 2.27 2.20
CA ASP A 125 -7.85 1.36 2.96
C ASP A 125 -8.50 0.32 2.05
N GLY A 126 -8.85 0.69 0.82
CA GLY A 126 -9.23 -0.25 -0.24
C GLY A 126 -8.19 -1.33 -0.52
N CYS A 127 -6.95 -0.90 -0.72
CA CYS A 127 -5.83 -1.82 -0.93
C CYS A 127 -5.65 -2.80 0.23
N VAL A 128 -5.68 -2.29 1.47
CA VAL A 128 -5.55 -3.12 2.68
C VAL A 128 -6.69 -4.13 2.77
N ALA A 129 -7.93 -3.69 2.56
CA ALA A 129 -9.09 -4.56 2.62
C ALA A 129 -8.99 -5.70 1.60
N GLU A 130 -8.63 -5.41 0.35
CA GLU A 130 -8.51 -6.44 -0.67
C GLU A 130 -7.33 -7.37 -0.45
N ALA A 131 -6.15 -6.82 -0.15
CA ALA A 131 -4.93 -7.61 0.03
C ALA A 131 -5.04 -8.57 1.22
N CYS A 132 -5.71 -8.16 2.30
CA CYS A 132 -5.83 -8.95 3.52
C CYS A 132 -7.07 -9.84 3.59
N THR A 133 -8.09 -9.64 2.75
CA THR A 133 -9.34 -10.43 2.81
C THR A 133 -9.10 -11.94 2.78
N GLN A 134 -8.23 -12.43 1.90
CA GLN A 134 -7.95 -13.88 1.82
C GLN A 134 -7.23 -14.46 3.05
N PHE A 135 -6.61 -13.62 3.87
CA PHE A 135 -5.91 -14.01 5.12
C PHE A 135 -6.77 -13.77 6.36
N CYS A 136 -7.92 -13.14 6.19
CA CYS A 136 -8.81 -12.70 7.26
C CYS A 136 -10.23 -13.30 7.15
N ASN A 137 -10.46 -14.25 6.26
CA ASN A 137 -11.73 -14.98 6.12
C ASN A 137 -11.76 -16.26 6.96
#